data_AF-A0A960V8L1-F1
#
_entry.id   AF-A0A960V8L1-F1
#
_cell.length_a   1.000
_cell.length_b   1.000
_cell.length_c   1.000
_cell.angle_alpha   90.00
_cell.angle_beta   90.00
_cell.angle_gamma   90.00
#
_symmetry.space_group_name_H-M   'P 1'
#
loop_
_entity.id
_entity.type
_entity.pdbx_description
1 polymer ?
#
loop_
_entity_poly.entity_id
_entity_poly.type
_entity_poly.pdbx_seq_one_letter_code
_entity_poly.pdbx_strand_id
1 'polypeptide(L)'
;AILGNYTIEAKTLKIKPLINGDEKAEPNLFNVIVSQEAIVSLERHLKPANSMLTERRFYPQVSHLSGGFETHIPTSEPDIFSTAKEDFYVQLGAIESIASGENPDLAMMFMQYYFGTRTLADKAEVFKSFPKEIVANLEVWINPLVKLIWIGSLLFFLSGLIIVLPIGSTK
;
A
#
# COMPACT_ATOMS: atom_id res chain seq x y z
N ALA A 1 -14.09 11.64 4.88
CA ALA A 1 -13.36 12.85 5.35
C ALA A 1 -13.39 13.93 4.28
N ILE A 2 -13.27 15.21 4.64
CA ILE A 2 -13.18 16.32 3.69
C ILE A 2 -11.79 16.95 3.79
N LEU A 3 -11.06 17.01 2.68
CA LEU A 3 -9.74 17.63 2.60
C LEU A 3 -9.77 18.75 1.54
N GLY A 4 -9.96 19.99 2.00
CA GLY A 4 -10.16 21.13 1.11
C GLY A 4 -11.40 20.95 0.23
N ASN A 5 -11.19 20.73 -1.07
CA ASN A 5 -12.25 20.54 -2.07
C ASN A 5 -12.53 19.07 -2.41
N TYR A 6 -11.93 18.15 -1.66
CA TYR A 6 -12.01 16.72 -1.89
C TYR A 6 -12.85 16.04 -0.80
N THR A 7 -13.76 15.18 -1.23
CA THR A 7 -14.43 14.22 -0.34
C THR A 7 -13.76 12.87 -0.53
N ILE A 8 -13.33 12.28 0.59
CA ILE A 8 -12.59 11.02 0.64
C ILE A 8 -13.45 10.02 1.40
N GLU A 9 -13.76 8.89 0.76
CA GLU A 9 -14.56 7.83 1.35
C GLU A 9 -13.80 6.50 1.23
N ALA A 10 -13.66 5.79 2.36
CA ALA A 10 -13.08 4.45 2.36
C ALA A 10 -14.19 3.44 2.05
N LYS A 11 -14.02 2.66 0.98
CA LYS A 11 -15.01 1.68 0.52
C LYS A 11 -14.82 0.31 1.11
N THR A 12 -13.57 -0.13 1.25
CA THR A 12 -13.27 -1.49 1.70
C THR A 12 -11.88 -1.54 2.31
N LEU A 13 -11.73 -2.43 3.30
CA LEU A 13 -10.46 -2.89 3.84
C LEU A 13 -10.48 -4.42 3.75
N LYS A 14 -9.49 -5.01 3.08
CA LYS A 14 -9.40 -6.46 2.88
C LYS A 14 -8.01 -6.95 3.23
N ILE A 15 -7.95 -8.17 3.74
CA ILE A 15 -6.70 -8.90 3.94
C ILE A 15 -6.77 -10.10 3.01
N LYS A 16 -5.82 -10.22 2.08
CA LYS A 16 -5.81 -11.32 1.11
C LYS A 16 -4.40 -11.86 0.89
N PRO A 17 -4.25 -13.16 0.62
CA PRO A 17 -3.00 -13.69 0.10
C PRO A 17 -2.83 -13.25 -1.36
N LEU A 18 -1.63 -12.79 -1.70
CA LEU A 18 -1.15 -12.62 -3.06
C LEU A 18 -0.14 -13.72 -3.34
N ILE A 19 -0.29 -14.41 -4.46
CA ILE A 19 0.65 -15.46 -4.86
C ILE A 19 1.76 -14.81 -5.69
N ASN A 20 2.99 -14.87 -5.21
CA ASN A 20 4.17 -14.43 -5.91
C ASN A 20 4.55 -15.49 -6.97
N GLY A 21 4.31 -15.18 -8.24
CA GLY A 21 4.61 -16.08 -9.37
C GLY A 21 3.37 -16.50 -10.13
N ASP A 22 3.21 -17.79 -10.39
CA ASP A 22 2.06 -18.33 -11.13
C ASP A 22 0.79 -18.26 -10.27
N GLU A 23 -0.19 -17.45 -10.68
CA GLU A 23 -1.48 -17.30 -10.00
C GLU A 23 -2.29 -18.60 -9.92
N LYS A 24 -1.93 -19.62 -10.70
CA LYS A 24 -2.55 -20.95 -10.67
C LYS A 24 -1.85 -21.93 -9.72
N ALA A 25 -0.68 -21.57 -9.18
CA ALA A 25 0.01 -22.41 -8.21
C ALA A 25 -0.75 -22.43 -6.89
N GLU A 26 -0.69 -23.56 -6.17
CA GLU A 26 -1.26 -23.61 -4.82
C GLU A 26 -0.51 -22.65 -3.88
N PRO A 27 -1.22 -21.94 -2.99
CA PRO A 27 -0.61 -21.10 -1.97
C PRO A 27 0.30 -21.94 -1.07
N ASN A 28 1.57 -21.58 -1.01
CA ASN A 28 2.58 -22.15 -0.16
C ASN A 28 3.30 -21.05 0.64
N LEU A 29 4.03 -21.46 1.67
CA LEU A 29 4.68 -20.53 2.59
C LEU A 29 5.65 -19.56 1.91
N PHE A 30 6.29 -19.98 0.82
CA PHE A 30 7.34 -19.23 0.14
C PHE A 30 6.82 -18.34 -0.98
N ASN A 31 5.59 -18.58 -1.45
CA ASN A 31 4.98 -17.84 -2.55
C ASN A 31 3.78 -17.01 -2.10
N VAL A 32 3.43 -16.95 -0.81
CA VAL A 32 2.35 -16.08 -0.33
C VAL A 32 2.91 -14.76 0.21
N ILE A 33 2.33 -13.66 -0.24
CA ILE A 33 2.48 -12.32 0.34
C ILE A 33 1.13 -11.99 0.98
N VAL A 34 1.11 -11.52 2.23
CA VAL A 34 -0.15 -11.07 2.83
C VAL A 34 -0.33 -9.59 2.50
N SER A 35 -1.40 -9.25 1.79
CA SER A 35 -1.74 -7.87 1.43
C SER A 35 -2.91 -7.36 2.24
N GLN A 36 -2.74 -6.19 2.86
CA GLN A 36 -3.81 -5.39 3.44
C GLN A 36 -4.17 -4.30 2.42
N GLU A 37 -5.36 -4.36 1.85
CA GLU A 37 -5.81 -3.48 0.77
C GLU A 37 -6.89 -2.53 1.25
N ALA A 38 -6.75 -1.25 0.93
CA ALA A 38 -7.79 -0.25 1.11
C ALA A 38 -8.19 0.37 -0.23
N ILE A 39 -9.50 0.39 -0.50
CA ILE A 39 -10.06 1.08 -1.66
C ILE A 39 -10.69 2.38 -1.19
N VAL A 40 -10.33 3.49 -1.84
CA VAL A 40 -10.76 4.84 -1.48
C VAL A 40 -11.40 5.51 -2.70
N SER A 41 -12.59 6.07 -2.53
CA SER A 41 -13.19 7.00 -3.49
C SER A 41 -12.72 8.43 -3.21
N LEU A 42 -12.27 9.09 -4.26
CA LEU A 42 -11.96 10.52 -4.26
C LEU A 42 -12.94 11.27 -5.13
N GLU A 43 -13.74 12.15 -4.52
CA GLU A 43 -14.65 13.06 -5.23
C GLU A 43 -14.17 14.50 -5.13
N ARG A 44 -14.32 15.25 -6.23
CA ARG A 44 -14.00 16.68 -6.30
C ARG A 44 -15.17 17.45 -6.86
N HIS A 45 -15.77 18.35 -6.07
CA HIS A 45 -16.83 19.29 -6.52
C HIS A 45 -17.87 18.64 -7.45
N LEU A 46 -18.50 17.55 -7.02
CA LEU A 46 -19.57 16.84 -7.74
C LEU A 46 -19.15 16.13 -9.05
N LYS A 47 -17.85 16.05 -9.37
CA LYS A 47 -17.33 15.20 -10.45
C LYS A 47 -17.19 13.75 -9.97
N PRO A 48 -17.36 12.75 -10.87
CA PRO A 48 -17.40 11.35 -10.50
C PRO A 48 -16.16 10.93 -9.72
N ALA A 49 -16.40 10.06 -8.73
CA ALA A 49 -15.36 9.52 -7.86
C ALA A 49 -14.34 8.71 -8.66
N ASN A 50 -13.05 9.03 -8.52
CA ASN A 50 -12.00 8.10 -8.93
C ASN A 50 -11.73 7.13 -7.78
N SER A 51 -11.62 5.84 -8.11
CA SER A 51 -11.29 4.80 -7.15
C SER A 51 -9.78 4.63 -7.12
N MET A 52 -9.20 4.74 -5.93
CA MET A 52 -7.79 4.53 -5.67
C MET A 52 -7.59 3.29 -4.81
N LEU A 53 -6.54 2.51 -5.09
CA LEU A 53 -6.22 1.27 -4.40
C LEU A 53 -4.83 1.38 -3.78
N THR A 54 -4.75 1.37 -2.45
CA THR A 54 -3.47 1.32 -1.74
C THR A 54 -3.35 0.04 -0.93
N GLU A 55 -2.12 -0.47 -0.81
CA GLU A 55 -1.84 -1.73 -0.15
C GLU A 55 -0.69 -1.61 0.86
N ARG A 56 -0.71 -2.46 1.88
CA ARG A 56 0.47 -2.81 2.69
C ARG A 56 0.75 -4.29 2.51
N ARG A 57 1.94 -4.59 1.98
CA ARG A 57 2.40 -5.94 1.68
C ARG A 57 3.34 -6.43 2.76
N PHE A 58 3.06 -7.63 3.25
CA PHE A 58 3.84 -8.33 4.26
C PHE A 58 4.42 -9.58 3.64
N TYR A 59 5.76 -9.60 3.56
CA TYR A 59 6.50 -10.73 3.04
C TYR A 59 6.82 -11.67 4.20
N PRO A 60 6.24 -12.87 4.24
CA PRO A 60 6.52 -13.79 5.32
C PRO A 60 7.96 -14.27 5.23
N GLN A 61 8.61 -14.34 6.39
CA GLN A 61 9.91 -14.97 6.58
C GLN A 61 9.75 -16.12 7.57
N VAL A 62 10.61 -17.12 7.44
CA VAL A 62 10.68 -18.21 8.41
C VAL A 62 11.85 -17.94 9.33
N SER A 63 11.59 -17.86 10.62
CA SER A 63 12.61 -17.73 11.64
C SER A 63 13.52 -18.95 11.63
N HIS A 64 14.81 -18.74 11.44
CA HIS A 64 15.81 -19.81 11.56
C HIS A 64 15.98 -20.30 13.01
N LEU A 65 15.57 -19.50 14.00
CA LEU A 65 15.69 -19.82 15.42
C LEU A 65 14.46 -20.54 15.97
N SER A 66 13.27 -20.01 15.71
CA SER A 66 12.03 -20.56 16.26
C SER A 66 11.32 -21.55 15.32
N GLY A 67 11.69 -21.58 14.03
CA GLY A 67 10.94 -22.30 13.00
C GLY A 67 9.54 -21.74 12.74
N GLY A 68 9.16 -20.67 13.44
CA GLY A 68 7.89 -19.97 13.29
C GLY A 68 7.94 -18.92 12.19
N PHE A 69 6.77 -18.34 11.91
CA PHE A 69 6.66 -17.23 10.98
C PHE A 69 7.19 -15.93 11.64
N GLU A 70 7.86 -15.11 10.84
CA GLU A 70 8.24 -13.75 11.16
C GLU A 70 7.76 -12.82 10.03
N THR A 71 7.12 -11.72 10.39
CA THR A 71 6.68 -10.67 9.47
C THR A 71 7.41 -9.41 9.88
N HIS A 72 8.38 -8.98 9.07
CA HIS A 72 9.10 -7.73 9.32
C HIS A 72 8.77 -6.70 8.26
N ILE A 73 8.56 -5.48 8.74
CA ILE A 73 8.38 -4.20 8.05
C ILE A 73 7.48 -4.27 6.80
N PRO A 74 6.23 -3.76 6.86
CA PRO A 74 5.37 -3.73 5.70
C PRO A 74 5.93 -2.83 4.61
N THR A 75 5.90 -3.31 3.37
CA THR A 75 6.11 -2.47 2.19
C THR A 75 4.79 -1.82 1.82
N SER A 76 4.75 -0.49 1.80
CA SER A 76 3.54 0.24 1.41
C SER A 76 3.53 0.48 -0.10
N GLU A 77 2.39 0.27 -0.72
CA GLU A 77 2.11 0.56 -2.13
C GLU A 77 1.09 1.71 -2.16
N PRO A 78 1.55 2.97 -2.25
CA PRO A 78 0.66 4.11 -2.37
C PRO A 78 0.07 4.18 -3.78
N ASP A 79 -1.14 4.75 -3.89
CA ASP A 79 -1.73 5.08 -5.18
C ASP A 79 -1.64 6.58 -5.44
N ILE A 80 -1.43 6.94 -6.71
CA ILE A 80 -1.19 8.32 -7.13
C ILE A 80 -2.21 8.67 -8.22
N PHE A 81 -3.06 9.63 -7.92
CA PHE A 81 -3.96 10.22 -8.89
C PHE A 81 -3.45 11.61 -9.30
N SER A 82 -2.94 11.71 -10.52
CA SER A 82 -2.41 12.95 -11.09
C SER A 82 -3.46 13.71 -11.89
N THR A 83 -3.67 14.98 -11.56
CA THR A 83 -4.47 15.91 -12.37
C THR A 83 -3.57 16.92 -13.07
N ALA A 84 -4.12 17.79 -13.92
CA ALA A 84 -3.36 18.87 -14.55
C ALA A 84 -2.66 19.79 -13.52
N LYS A 85 -3.29 20.03 -12.36
CA LYS A 85 -2.87 21.02 -11.36
C LYS A 85 -2.10 20.42 -10.18
N GLU A 86 -2.43 19.21 -9.77
CA GLU A 86 -1.92 18.61 -8.53
C GLU A 86 -1.92 17.10 -8.59
N ASP A 87 -1.03 16.49 -7.82
CA ASP A 87 -0.95 15.06 -7.59
C ASP A 87 -1.55 14.72 -6.23
N PHE A 88 -2.43 13.73 -6.21
CA PHE A 88 -3.08 13.22 -5.01
C PHE A 88 -2.50 11.86 -4.66
N TYR A 89 -2.03 11.71 -3.43
CA TYR A 89 -1.41 10.49 -2.93
C TYR A 89 -2.28 9.91 -1.83
N VAL A 90 -2.51 8.61 -1.88
CA VAL A 90 -3.18 7.88 -0.82
C VAL A 90 -2.32 6.69 -0.39
N GLN A 91 -2.17 6.52 0.91
CA GLN A 91 -1.42 5.42 1.48
C GLN A 91 -2.13 4.84 2.69
N LEU A 92 -2.24 3.52 2.73
CA LEU A 92 -2.70 2.81 3.92
C LEU A 92 -1.60 2.90 5.00
N GLY A 93 -1.93 3.49 6.13
CA GLY A 93 -1.08 3.60 7.31
C GLY A 93 -1.26 2.42 8.26
N ALA A 94 -0.98 2.65 9.55
CA ALA A 94 -1.18 1.65 10.59
C ALA A 94 -2.64 1.20 10.68
N ILE A 95 -2.84 -0.06 11.06
CA ILE A 95 -4.15 -0.60 11.44
C ILE A 95 -4.11 -0.78 12.94
N GLU A 96 -5.18 -0.44 13.64
CA GLU A 96 -5.29 -0.53 15.09
C GLU A 96 -6.52 -1.35 15.46
N SER A 97 -6.43 -2.15 16.52
CA SER A 97 -7.61 -2.75 17.12
C SER A 97 -8.27 -1.75 18.05
N ILE A 98 -9.60 -1.59 17.95
CA ILE A 98 -10.35 -0.71 18.86
C ILE A 98 -10.24 -1.20 20.31
N ALA A 99 -10.17 -2.52 20.52
CA ALA A 99 -10.17 -3.12 21.84
C ALA A 99 -8.84 -2.96 22.58
N SER A 100 -7.70 -3.10 21.89
CA SER A 100 -6.37 -2.97 22.52
C SER A 100 -5.71 -1.61 22.29
N GLY A 101 -6.13 -0.85 21.27
CA GLY A 101 -5.43 0.36 20.83
C GLY A 101 -4.06 0.08 20.20
N GLU A 102 -3.69 -1.18 20.03
CA GLU A 102 -2.42 -1.60 19.44
C GLU A 102 -2.61 -2.00 17.98
N ASN A 103 -1.51 -2.01 17.22
CA ASN A 103 -1.49 -2.50 15.86
C ASN A 103 -1.39 -4.03 15.85
N PRO A 104 -2.49 -4.76 15.56
CA PRO A 104 -2.45 -6.21 15.52
C PRO A 104 -1.62 -6.66 14.31
N ASP A 105 -0.76 -7.66 14.50
CA ASP A 105 -0.05 -8.28 13.38
C ASP A 105 -0.97 -9.25 12.61
N LEU A 106 -1.91 -8.66 11.86
CA LEU A 106 -2.91 -9.40 11.09
C LEU A 106 -2.27 -10.31 10.03
N ALA A 107 -1.09 -9.94 9.52
CA ALA A 107 -0.36 -10.74 8.57
C ALA A 107 0.16 -12.02 9.23
N MET A 108 0.79 -11.89 10.40
CA MET A 108 1.21 -13.04 11.20
C MET A 108 0.04 -13.95 11.57
N MET A 109 -1.05 -13.37 12.04
CA MET A 109 -2.25 -14.13 12.43
C MET A 109 -2.84 -14.89 11.24
N PHE A 110 -2.85 -14.27 10.05
CA PHE A 110 -3.27 -14.93 8.81
C PHE A 110 -2.35 -16.11 8.46
N MET A 111 -1.03 -15.94 8.55
CA MET A 111 -0.07 -17.01 8.27
C MET A 111 -0.22 -18.17 9.24
N GLN A 112 -0.41 -17.90 10.54
CA GLN A 112 -0.69 -18.92 11.55
C GLN A 112 -2.01 -19.64 11.29
N TYR A 113 -3.07 -18.90 10.95
CA TYR A 113 -4.38 -19.47 10.63
C TYR A 113 -4.31 -20.36 9.38
N TYR A 114 -3.63 -19.92 8.32
CA TYR A 114 -3.64 -20.63 7.05
C TYR A 114 -2.64 -21.78 6.99
N PHE A 115 -1.40 -21.57 7.47
CA PHE A 115 -0.28 -22.50 7.36
C PHE A 115 0.16 -23.13 8.68
N GLY A 116 -0.06 -22.46 9.81
CA GLY A 116 0.41 -22.94 11.12
C GLY A 116 -0.47 -24.01 11.76
N THR A 117 -1.74 -24.08 11.38
CA THR A 117 -2.74 -24.98 11.97
C THR A 117 -3.05 -26.14 11.03
N ARG A 118 -3.16 -27.35 11.61
CA ARG A 118 -3.44 -28.58 10.84
C ARG A 118 -4.89 -29.03 10.96
N THR A 119 -5.51 -28.80 12.11
CA THR A 119 -6.90 -29.23 12.37
C THR A 119 -7.88 -28.07 12.27
N LEU A 120 -9.15 -28.38 12.01
CA LEU A 120 -10.22 -27.37 12.00
C LEU A 120 -10.47 -26.76 13.39
N ALA A 121 -10.23 -27.53 14.46
CA ALA A 121 -10.35 -27.05 15.83
C ALA A 121 -9.31 -25.94 16.12
N ASP A 122 -8.06 -26.19 15.76
CA ASP A 122 -6.97 -25.21 15.93
C ASP A 122 -7.22 -23.95 15.08
N LYS A 123 -7.72 -24.12 13.84
CA LYS A 123 -8.13 -23.00 12.97
C LYS A 123 -9.19 -22.13 13.62
N ALA A 124 -10.20 -22.74 14.24
CA ALA A 124 -11.26 -22.01 14.92
C ALA A 124 -10.74 -21.27 16.15
N GLU A 125 -9.74 -21.82 16.86
CA GLU A 125 -9.10 -21.15 17.99
C GLU A 125 -8.28 -19.94 17.55
N VAL A 126 -7.44 -20.09 16.53
CA VAL A 126 -6.68 -18.97 15.95
C VAL A 126 -7.63 -17.92 15.37
N PHE A 127 -8.72 -18.31 14.72
CA PHE A 127 -9.69 -17.34 14.21
C PHE A 127 -10.34 -16.48 15.31
N LYS A 128 -10.52 -17.04 16.52
CA LYS A 128 -11.08 -16.28 17.66
C LYS A 128 -10.14 -15.20 18.19
N SER A 129 -8.84 -15.32 17.95
CA SER A 129 -7.88 -14.29 18.39
C SER A 129 -7.88 -13.07 17.49
N PHE A 130 -8.43 -13.16 16.26
CA PHE A 130 -8.54 -12.02 15.35
C PHE A 130 -9.36 -10.88 15.99
N PRO A 131 -8.90 -9.64 15.85
CA PRO A 131 -9.67 -8.49 16.30
C PRO A 131 -10.97 -8.42 15.51
N LYS A 132 -12.09 -8.30 16.23
CA LYS A 132 -13.43 -8.20 15.63
C LYS A 132 -13.65 -6.86 14.94
N GLU A 133 -12.97 -5.83 15.44
CA GLU A 133 -13.06 -4.46 14.96
C GLU A 133 -11.64 -3.90 14.81
N ILE A 134 -11.40 -3.30 13.65
CA ILE A 134 -10.13 -2.67 13.30
C ILE A 134 -10.41 -1.29 12.71
N VAL A 135 -9.48 -0.37 12.95
CA VAL A 135 -9.47 0.97 12.38
C VAL A 135 -8.20 1.08 11.55
N ALA A 136 -8.35 1.47 10.29
CA ALA A 136 -7.21 1.74 9.42
C ALA A 136 -6.97 3.25 9.34
N ASN A 137 -5.73 3.66 9.58
CA ASN A 137 -5.28 5.01 9.32
C ASN A 137 -5.02 5.17 7.83
N LEU A 138 -5.58 6.21 7.23
CA LEU A 138 -5.36 6.55 5.83
C LEU A 138 -4.57 7.85 5.76
N GLU A 139 -3.40 7.79 5.15
CA GLU A 139 -2.55 8.94 4.91
C GLU A 139 -2.83 9.50 3.52
N VAL A 140 -3.08 10.81 3.47
CA VAL A 140 -3.49 11.50 2.25
C VAL A 140 -2.65 12.75 2.08
N TRP A 141 -2.04 12.91 0.91
CA TRP A 141 -1.27 14.10 0.56
C TRP A 141 -1.69 14.68 -0.78
N ILE A 142 -1.67 16.01 -0.88
CA ILE A 142 -1.93 16.74 -2.12
C ILE A 142 -0.71 17.57 -2.43
N ASN A 143 -0.07 17.33 -3.57
CA ASN A 143 1.10 18.08 -4.01
C ASN A 143 0.79 18.89 -5.29
N PRO A 144 0.66 20.22 -5.18
CA PRO A 144 0.36 21.07 -6.34
C PRO A 144 1.59 21.43 -7.19
N LEU A 145 2.82 21.06 -6.80
CA LEU A 145 4.04 21.61 -7.40
C LEU A 145 4.96 20.59 -8.09
N VAL A 146 4.65 19.29 -8.07
CA VAL A 146 5.47 18.25 -8.73
C VAL A 146 5.76 18.56 -10.19
N LYS A 147 4.78 19.11 -10.92
CA LYS A 147 4.95 19.42 -12.34
C LYS A 147 5.90 20.58 -12.60
N LEU A 148 6.01 21.54 -11.68
CA LEU A 148 6.99 22.61 -11.79
C LEU A 148 8.41 22.09 -11.64
N ILE A 149 8.61 21.05 -10.83
CA ILE A 149 9.90 20.36 -10.71
C ILE A 149 10.27 19.75 -12.06
N TRP A 150 9.35 19.02 -12.71
CA TRP A 150 9.61 18.43 -14.03
C TRP A 150 9.85 19.47 -15.12
N ILE A 151 9.08 20.56 -15.14
CA ILE A 151 9.29 21.67 -16.08
C ILE A 151 10.66 22.32 -15.84
N GLY A 152 11.02 22.58 -14.58
CA GLY A 152 12.32 23.12 -14.21
C GLY A 152 13.48 22.22 -14.65
N SER A 153 13.37 20.91 -14.38
CA SER A 153 14.36 19.91 -14.80
C SER A 153 14.51 19.84 -16.32
N LEU A 154 13.40 19.90 -17.07
CA LEU A 154 13.42 19.91 -18.53
C LEU A 154 14.08 21.18 -19.07
N LEU A 155 13.73 22.35 -18.54
CA LEU A 155 14.34 23.63 -18.93
C LEU A 155 15.83 23.65 -18.62
N PHE A 156 16.24 23.13 -17.45
CA PHE A 156 17.65 22.97 -17.10
C PHE A 156 18.40 22.09 -18.10
N PHE A 157 17.85 20.91 -18.42
CA PHE A 157 18.43 20.00 -19.40
C PHE A 157 18.57 20.64 -20.79
N LEU A 158 17.50 21.30 -21.28
CA LEU A 158 17.51 22.00 -22.57
C LEU A 158 18.52 23.15 -22.58
N SER A 159 18.62 23.92 -21.49
CA SER A 159 19.62 24.99 -21.38
C SER A 159 21.05 24.44 -21.45
N GLY A 160 21.32 23.31 -20.81
CA GLY A 160 22.60 22.61 -20.91
C GLY A 160 22.90 22.16 -22.33
N LEU A 161 21.90 21.62 -23.04
CA LEU A 161 22.03 21.20 -24.43
C LEU A 161 22.39 22.39 -25.35
N ILE A 162 21.69 23.51 -25.19
CA ILE A 162 21.94 24.74 -25.96
C ILE A 162 23.33 25.32 -25.69
N ILE A 163 23.83 25.25 -24.46
CA ILE A 163 25.15 25.76 -24.09
C ILE A 163 26.27 24.84 -24.63
N VAL A 164 26.08 23.51 -24.56
CA VAL A 164 27.15 22.53 -24.86
C VAL A 164 27.25 22.21 -26.35
N LEU A 165 26.13 22.14 -27.09
CA LEU A 165 26.12 21.80 -28.52
C LEU A 165 27.00 22.70 -29.40
N PRO A 166 27.00 24.04 -29.24
CA PRO A 166 27.84 24.94 -30.05
C PRO A 166 29.36 24.75 -29.81
N ILE A 167 29.74 24.24 -28.63
CA ILE A 167 31.15 24.06 -28.25
C ILE A 167 31.73 22.79 -28.89
N GLY A 168 30.89 21.78 -29.12
CA GLY A 168 31.27 20.52 -29.76
C GLY A 168 31.39 20.57 -31.29
N SER A 169 30.79 21.56 -31.95
CA SER A 169 30.79 21.68 -33.42
C SER A 169 31.98 22.45 -34.00
N THR A 170 32.87 22.98 -33.15
CA THR A 170 34.08 23.72 -33.55
C THR A 170 35.32 22.83 -33.78
N LYS A 171 35.11 21.57 -34.17
CA LYS A 171 36.18 20.68 -34.67
C LYS A 171 35.93 20.29 -36.12
#